data_AF-A0A0R0GHJ8-F1
#
_entry.id   AF-A0A0R0GHJ8-F1
#
_cell.length_a   1.000
_cell.length_b   1.000
_cell.length_c   1.000
_cell.angle_alpha   90.00
_cell.angle_beta   90.00
_cell.angle_gamma   90.00
#
_symmetry.space_group_name_H-M   'P 1'
#
loop_
_entity.id
_entity.type
_entity.pdbx_description
1 polymer ?
#
loop_
_entity_poly.entity_id
_entity_poly.type
_entity_poly.pdbx_seq_one_letter_code
_entity_poly.pdbx_strand_id
1 'polypeptide(L)'
;MPLKGVRHGVLPSDKNEARCLKHKASYYAILDGELFKTWLTTPLLKCLNCQQADYVMRELHEGICGLHTRGGSLATKVVRVGYY
;
A
#
# COMPACT_ATOMS: atom_id res chain seq x y z
N MET A 1 -4.38 -3.34 -9.49
CA MET A 1 -3.91 -4.69 -9.85
C MET A 1 -3.38 -5.37 -8.60
N PRO A 2 -3.99 -6.47 -8.14
CA PRO A 2 -3.59 -7.10 -6.88
C PRO A 2 -2.23 -7.79 -7.05
N LEU A 3 -1.28 -7.49 -6.18
CA LEU A 3 0.08 -8.07 -6.12
C LEU A 3 0.06 -9.54 -5.65
N LYS A 4 -1.00 -10.31 -5.98
CA LYS A 4 -1.14 -11.73 -5.61
C LYS A 4 0.08 -12.55 -6.05
N GLY A 5 0.71 -12.18 -7.17
CA GLY A 5 1.92 -12.84 -7.67
C GLY A 5 3.18 -12.61 -6.84
N VAL A 6 3.30 -11.50 -6.10
CA VAL A 6 4.54 -11.19 -5.35
C VAL A 6 4.67 -12.11 -4.13
N ARG A 7 3.57 -12.40 -3.43
CA ARG A 7 3.60 -13.32 -2.28
C ARG A 7 3.85 -14.77 -2.69
N HIS A 8 3.31 -15.20 -3.82
CA HIS A 8 3.38 -16.61 -4.25
C HIS A 8 4.53 -16.88 -5.25
N GLY A 9 5.25 -15.85 -5.69
CA GLY A 9 6.33 -16.01 -6.67
C GLY A 9 5.87 -16.42 -8.07
N VAL A 10 4.57 -16.32 -8.38
CA VAL A 10 4.03 -16.66 -9.70
C VAL A 10 4.32 -15.52 -10.67
N LEU A 11 5.24 -15.77 -11.59
CA LEU A 11 5.51 -14.89 -12.72
C LEU A 11 4.55 -15.24 -13.88
N PRO A 12 3.99 -14.25 -14.58
CA PRO A 12 3.24 -14.49 -15.79
C PRO A 12 4.15 -15.07 -16.88
N SER A 13 3.59 -15.89 -17.77
CA SER A 13 4.33 -16.50 -18.89
C SER A 13 4.84 -15.45 -19.88
N ASP A 14 4.12 -14.34 -20.01
CA ASP A 14 4.54 -13.22 -20.84
C ASP A 14 5.76 -12.53 -20.23
N LYS A 15 6.86 -12.50 -20.99
CA LYS A 15 8.14 -11.91 -20.59
C LYS A 15 8.03 -10.42 -20.24
N ASN A 16 7.18 -9.66 -20.95
CA ASN A 16 6.97 -8.24 -20.67
C ASN A 16 6.17 -8.08 -19.38
N GLU A 17 5.13 -8.87 -19.17
CA GLU A 17 4.38 -8.85 -17.93
C GLU A 17 5.25 -9.26 -16.74
N ALA A 18 6.12 -10.27 -16.90
CA ALA A 18 7.03 -10.73 -15.86
C ALA A 18 8.05 -9.66 -15.50
N ARG A 19 8.60 -8.96 -16.51
CA ARG A 19 9.49 -7.82 -16.30
C ARG A 19 8.78 -6.67 -15.58
N CYS A 20 7.57 -6.33 -16.02
CA CYS A 20 6.74 -5.30 -15.39
C CYS A 20 6.39 -5.66 -13.94
N LEU A 21 6.08 -6.93 -13.66
CA LEU A 21 5.79 -7.41 -12.32
C LEU A 21 7.04 -7.38 -11.45
N LYS A 22 8.20 -7.81 -11.95
CA LYS A 22 9.47 -7.74 -11.22
C LYS A 22 9.85 -6.30 -10.87
N HIS A 23 9.70 -5.38 -11.82
CA HIS A 23 9.92 -3.95 -11.57
C HIS A 23 8.91 -3.38 -10.57
N LYS A 24 7.65 -3.81 -10.60
CA LYS A 24 6.67 -3.40 -9.57
C LYS A 24 7.00 -3.99 -8.21
N ALA A 25 7.43 -5.25 -8.15
CA ALA A 25 7.75 -5.97 -6.93
C ALA A 25 8.99 -5.40 -6.22
N SER A 26 9.94 -4.79 -6.93
CA SER A 26 11.10 -4.16 -6.30
C SER A 26 10.76 -2.96 -5.41
N TYR A 27 9.55 -2.41 -5.54
CA TYR A 27 9.03 -1.38 -4.63
C TYR A 27 8.34 -1.96 -3.39
N TYR A 28 8.36 -3.27 -3.19
CA TYR A 28 7.75 -3.91 -2.03
C TYR A 28 8.76 -4.80 -1.30
N ALA A 29 8.67 -4.82 0.01
CA ALA A 29 9.46 -5.66 0.88
C ALA A 29 8.55 -6.34 1.91
N ILE A 30 8.90 -7.54 2.35
CA ILE A 30 8.23 -8.22 3.45
C ILE A 30 9.14 -8.10 4.67
N LEU A 31 8.61 -7.51 5.76
CA LEU A 31 9.30 -7.39 7.04
C LEU A 31 8.35 -7.91 8.12
N ASP A 32 8.81 -8.87 8.91
CA ASP A 32 8.04 -9.48 10.00
C ASP A 32 6.65 -10.00 9.57
N GLY A 33 6.57 -10.61 8.38
CA GLY A 33 5.31 -11.12 7.81
C GLY A 33 4.38 -10.04 7.22
N GLU A 34 4.72 -8.76 7.36
CA GLU A 34 3.95 -7.64 6.84
C GLU A 34 4.55 -7.11 5.53
N LEU A 35 3.69 -6.66 4.61
CA LEU A 35 4.12 -6.11 3.33
C LEU A 35 4.28 -4.61 3.47
N PHE A 36 5.45 -4.10 3.08
CA PHE A 36 5.75 -2.67 3.04
C PHE A 36 6.00 -2.25 1.60
N LYS A 37 5.52 -1.05 1.26
CA LYS A 37 5.84 -0.37 0.02
C LYS A 37 6.94 0.64 0.28
N THR A 38 7.99 0.61 -0.51
CA THR A 38 9.11 1.54 -0.48
C THR A 38 9.33 2.16 -1.85
N TRP A 39 9.68 3.43 -1.88
CA TRP A 39 10.15 4.13 -3.07
C TRP A 39 11.39 4.92 -2.71
N LEU A 40 12.15 5.34 -3.72
CA LEU A 40 13.49 5.91 -3.54
C LEU A 40 13.53 7.06 -2.53
N THR A 41 12.48 7.89 -2.45
CA THR A 41 12.49 9.12 -1.64
C THR A 41 11.49 9.11 -0.49
N THR A 42 11.00 7.95 -0.05
CA THR A 42 9.93 7.94 0.95
C THR A 42 10.02 6.90 2.02
N PRO A 43 9.41 7.18 3.18
CA PRO A 43 9.32 6.22 4.26
C PRO A 43 8.62 4.94 3.78
N LEU A 44 8.93 3.85 4.48
CA LEU A 44 8.23 2.59 4.30
C LEU A 44 6.77 2.78 4.68
N LEU A 45 5.87 2.47 3.75
CA LEU A 45 4.43 2.48 3.98
C LEU A 45 3.96 1.05 4.19
N LYS A 46 3.30 0.80 5.31
CA LYS A 46 2.71 -0.52 5.60
C LYS A 46 1.49 -0.73 4.70
N CYS A 47 1.52 -1.80 3.92
CA CYS A 47 0.40 -2.18 3.06
C CYS A 47 -0.70 -2.80 3.92
N LEU A 48 -1.91 -2.27 3.82
CA LEU A 48 -3.06 -2.77 4.55
C LEU A 48 -3.76 -3.86 3.75
N ASN A 49 -4.16 -4.94 4.43
CA ASN A 49 -5.12 -5.88 3.86
C ASN A 49 -6.53 -5.24 3.82
N CYS A 50 -7.49 -5.85 3.11
CA CYS A 50 -8.83 -5.27 2.96
C CYS A 50 -9.52 -4.99 4.31
N GLN A 51 -9.33 -5.84 5.33
CA GLN A 51 -9.94 -5.65 6.65
C GLN A 51 -9.28 -4.51 7.42
N GLN A 52 -7.94 -4.42 7.39
CA GLN A 52 -7.20 -3.32 8.00
C GLN A 52 -7.50 -1.99 7.31
N ALA A 53 -7.62 -1.99 5.98
CA ALA A 53 -7.95 -0.80 5.21
C ALA A 53 -9.35 -0.29 5.54
N ASP A 54 -10.33 -1.19 5.67
CA ASP A 54 -11.68 -0.83 6.12
C ASP A 54 -11.66 -0.20 7.52
N TYR A 55 -10.93 -0.81 8.46
CA TYR A 55 -10.78 -0.28 9.81
C TYR A 55 -10.17 1.13 9.82
N VAL A 56 -9.04 1.31 9.14
CA VAL A 56 -8.35 2.61 9.05
C VAL A 56 -9.22 3.65 8.35
N MET A 57 -9.95 3.27 7.31
CA MET A 57 -10.86 4.19 6.63
C MET A 57 -12.02 4.62 7.54
N ARG A 58 -12.58 3.73 8.35
CA ARG A 58 -13.62 4.07 9.33
C ARG A 58 -13.09 5.00 10.43
N GLU A 59 -11.96 4.67 11.04
CA GLU A 59 -11.35 5.53 12.06
C GLU A 59 -10.97 6.91 11.51
N LEU A 60 -10.39 6.95 10.31
CA LEU A 60 -10.09 8.22 9.65
C LEU A 60 -11.36 8.98 9.33
N HIS A 61 -12.41 8.33 8.81
CA HIS A 61 -13.67 9.00 8.52
C HIS A 61 -14.28 9.62 9.78
N GLU A 62 -14.33 8.88 10.89
CA GLU A 62 -14.85 9.38 12.18
C GLU A 62 -13.97 10.50 12.77
N GLY A 63 -12.64 10.36 12.73
CA GLY A 63 -11.70 11.36 13.23
C GLY A 63 -11.63 12.63 12.36
N ILE A 64 -11.81 12.50 11.05
CA ILE A 64 -11.79 13.64 10.10
C ILE A 64 -13.02 14.53 10.31
N CYS A 65 -14.16 13.97 10.72
CA CYS A 65 -15.33 14.78 11.10
C CYS A 65 -15.00 15.74 12.26
N GLY A 66 -14.06 15.39 13.14
CA GLY A 66 -13.59 16.28 14.21
C GLY A 66 -12.58 17.34 13.76
N LEU A 67 -11.81 17.08 12.71
CA LEU A 67 -10.75 17.97 12.23
C LEU A 67 -11.08 18.49 10.83
N HIS A 68 -11.89 19.55 10.79
CA HIS A 68 -12.24 20.32 9.60
C HIS A 68 -11.02 20.42 8.65
N THR A 69 -11.19 19.76 7.53
CA THR A 69 -10.20 19.27 6.57
C THR A 69 -9.05 20.24 6.27
N ARG A 70 -7.84 19.92 6.73
CA ARG A 70 -6.60 20.44 6.12
C ARG A 70 -6.40 19.81 4.74
N GLY A 71 -7.18 20.29 3.76
CA GLY A 71 -6.96 20.30 2.31
C GLY A 71 -6.34 19.07 1.65
N GLY A 72 -6.68 17.85 2.07
CA GLY A 72 -6.11 16.63 1.50
C GLY A 72 -7.13 15.52 1.40
N SER A 73 -7.06 14.74 0.32
CA SER A 73 -7.87 13.54 0.12
C SER A 73 -7.61 12.53 1.24
N LEU A 74 -8.56 11.62 1.46
CA LEU A 74 -8.40 10.52 2.42
C LEU A 74 -7.14 9.70 2.12
N ALA A 75 -6.83 9.49 0.84
CA ALA A 75 -5.61 8.82 0.39
C ALA A 75 -4.34 9.52 0.91
N THR A 76 -4.27 10.84 0.81
CA THR A 76 -3.12 11.60 1.35
C THR A 76 -3.01 11.47 2.86
N LYS A 77 -4.14 11.36 3.58
CA LYS A 77 -4.13 11.16 5.04
C LYS A 77 -3.62 9.77 5.42
N VAL A 78 -4.08 8.73 4.72
CA VAL A 78 -3.60 7.33 4.88
C VAL A 78 -2.08 7.26 4.67
N VAL A 79 -1.57 7.86 3.61
CA VAL A 79 -0.12 7.89 3.35
C VAL A 79 0.64 8.67 4.42
N ARG A 80 0.08 9.78 4.93
CA ARG A 80 0.70 10.57 6.00
C ARG A 80 0.81 9.82 7.33
N VAL A 81 -0.11 8.90 7.61
CA VAL A 81 -0.03 8.04 8.81
C VAL A 81 0.81 6.78 8.58
N GLY A 82 1.44 6.63 7.41
CA GLY A 82 2.37 5.54 7.13
C GLY A 82 1.72 4.30 6.49
N TYR A 83 0.50 4.41 5.98
CA TYR A 83 -0.22 3.29 5.38
C TYR A 83 -0.33 3.40 3.85
N TYR A 84 -0.48 2.24 3.20
CA TYR A 84 -0.71 2.10 1.76
C TYR A 84 -1.84 1.12 1.45
#